data_AF-A0A7X6HW81-F1
#
_entry.id   AF-A0A7X6HW81-F1
#
_cell.length_a   1.000
_cell.length_b   1.000
_cell.length_c   1.000
_cell.angle_alpha   90.00
_cell.angle_beta   90.00
_cell.angle_gamma   90.00
#
_symmetry.space_group_name_H-M   'P 1'
#
loop_
_entity.id
_entity.type
_entity.pdbx_description
1 polymer ?
#
loop_
_entity_poly.entity_id
_entity_poly.type
_entity_poly.pdbx_seq_one_letter_code
_entity_poly.pdbx_strand_id
1 'polypeptide(L)'
;MKKAGQSKVWGKLYSAADIQSYRRIYAKSLYQTMARDTAPLSWKELYIGRKGHKGMRFDRDALQLVALNLGHSKETTDRKKQRVGIVVNHYL
;
A
#
# COMPACT_ATOMS: atom_id res chain seq x y z
N MET A 1 -1.28 18.91 22.02
CA MET A 1 -0.99 17.84 21.04
C MET A 1 -0.52 16.59 21.79
N LYS A 2 -1.08 15.40 21.54
CA LYS A 2 -0.56 14.15 22.12
C LYS A 2 0.78 13.80 21.46
N LYS A 3 1.80 13.44 22.24
CA LYS A 3 3.10 13.01 21.67
C LYS A 3 2.95 11.64 21.02
N ALA A 4 3.65 11.42 19.90
CA ALA A 4 3.74 10.10 19.28
C ALA A 4 4.24 9.07 20.30
N GLY A 5 3.51 7.98 20.46
CA GLY A 5 3.82 6.93 21.44
C GLY A 5 3.14 7.07 22.80
N GLN A 6 2.36 8.12 23.06
CA GLN A 6 1.44 8.17 24.21
C GLN A 6 0.14 7.41 23.90
N SER A 7 -0.42 6.72 24.89
CA SER A 7 -1.65 5.91 24.75
C SER A 7 -1.57 4.78 23.71
N LYS A 8 -0.45 4.06 23.64
CA LYS A 8 -0.39 2.84 22.81
C LYS A 8 -1.38 1.80 23.36
N VAL A 9 -2.05 1.09 22.46
CA VAL A 9 -2.96 -0.01 22.81
C VAL A 9 -2.19 -1.16 23.49
N TRP A 10 -0.93 -1.37 23.09
CA TRP A 10 -0.02 -2.35 23.67
C TRP A 10 1.37 -1.74 23.92
N GLY A 11 2.14 -2.40 24.78
CA GLY A 11 3.52 -2.05 25.09
C GLY A 11 4.50 -2.28 23.93
N LYS A 12 5.75 -2.63 24.24
CA LYS A 12 6.72 -2.99 23.21
C LYS A 12 6.33 -4.33 22.59
N LEU A 13 6.13 -4.37 21.28
CA LEU A 13 5.95 -5.64 20.58
C LEU A 13 7.25 -6.44 20.59
N TYR A 14 7.15 -7.77 20.64
CA TYR A 14 8.32 -8.64 20.52
C TYR A 14 9.03 -8.41 19.18
N SER A 15 10.36 -8.34 19.20
CA SER A 15 11.15 -7.97 18.02
C SER A 15 11.08 -8.99 16.89
N ALA A 16 10.84 -10.27 17.22
CA ALA A 16 10.69 -11.33 16.22
C ALA A 16 9.22 -11.60 15.84
N ALA A 17 8.28 -10.75 16.27
CA ALA A 17 6.90 -10.85 15.80
C ALA A 17 6.85 -10.65 14.28
N ASP A 18 6.13 -11.52 13.58
CA ASP A 18 6.06 -11.51 12.11
C ASP A 18 5.11 -10.43 11.55
N ILE A 19 5.36 -9.18 11.94
CA ILE A 19 4.57 -8.02 11.54
C ILE A 19 4.61 -7.85 10.01
N GLN A 20 5.72 -8.23 9.37
CA GLN A 20 5.90 -8.03 7.94
C GLN A 20 5.01 -8.97 7.14
N SER A 21 4.88 -10.25 7.49
CA SER A 21 3.94 -11.13 6.79
C SER A 21 2.49 -10.72 7.01
N TYR A 22 2.10 -10.33 8.24
CA TYR A 22 0.75 -9.81 8.47
C TYR A 22 0.46 -8.56 7.64
N ARG A 23 1.42 -7.63 7.51
CA ARG A 23 1.28 -6.45 6.64
C ARG A 23 1.12 -6.83 5.16
N ARG A 24 1.84 -7.85 4.69
CA ARG A 24 1.70 -8.37 3.32
C ARG A 24 0.31 -8.95 3.08
N ILE A 25 -0.16 -9.81 3.98
CA ILE A 25 -1.50 -10.42 3.90
C ILE A 25 -2.58 -9.32 3.90
N TYR A 26 -2.49 -8.38 4.83
CA TYR A 26 -3.43 -7.25 4.92
C TYR A 26 -3.43 -6.38 3.67
N ALA A 27 -2.26 -6.00 3.16
CA ALA A 27 -2.16 -5.19 1.96
C ALA A 27 -2.75 -5.91 0.72
N LYS A 28 -2.51 -7.22 0.61
CA LYS A 28 -3.04 -8.04 -0.49
C LYS A 28 -4.56 -8.14 -0.43
N SER A 29 -5.14 -8.44 0.74
CA SER A 29 -6.60 -8.51 0.88
C SER A 29 -7.26 -7.15 0.65
N LEU A 30 -6.65 -6.07 1.13
CA LEU A 30 -7.14 -4.71 0.94
C LEU A 30 -7.09 -4.31 -0.54
N TYR A 31 -5.98 -4.60 -1.23
CA TYR A 31 -5.87 -4.35 -2.67
C TYR A 31 -6.92 -5.14 -3.45
N GLN A 32 -7.10 -6.43 -3.15
CA GLN A 32 -8.11 -7.26 -3.83
C GLN A 32 -9.53 -6.74 -3.65
N THR A 33 -9.85 -6.19 -2.47
CA THR A 33 -11.17 -5.61 -2.20
C THR A 33 -11.39 -4.28 -2.93
N MET A 34 -10.35 -3.48 -3.12
CA MET A 34 -10.44 -2.12 -3.66
C MET A 34 -10.15 -2.02 -5.16
N ALA A 35 -9.38 -2.97 -5.71
CA ALA A 35 -8.94 -2.92 -7.09
C ALA A 35 -10.10 -3.08 -8.06
N ARG A 36 -10.21 -2.15 -8.99
CA ARG A 36 -11.07 -2.30 -10.16
C ARG A 36 -10.44 -3.26 -11.16
N ASP A 37 -11.25 -3.75 -12.10
CA ASP A 37 -10.69 -4.42 -13.28
C ASP A 37 -9.73 -3.47 -14.00
N THR A 38 -8.55 -3.98 -14.35
CA THR A 38 -7.47 -3.20 -14.98
C THR A 38 -7.57 -3.16 -16.50
N ALA A 39 -8.35 -4.05 -17.11
CA ALA A 39 -8.55 -4.09 -18.56
C ALA A 39 -9.17 -2.80 -19.14
N PRO A 40 -10.23 -2.21 -18.54
CA PRO A 40 -10.83 -0.98 -19.06
C PRO A 40 -10.10 0.30 -18.65
N LEU A 41 -9.14 0.24 -17.73
CA LEU A 41 -8.48 1.43 -17.20
C LEU A 41 -7.53 2.08 -18.21
N SER A 42 -7.48 3.41 -18.20
CA SER A 42 -6.52 4.15 -19.01
C SER A 42 -5.09 4.04 -18.47
N TRP A 43 -4.09 4.29 -19.31
CA TRP A 43 -2.68 4.30 -18.89
C TRP A 43 -2.37 5.23 -17.71
N LYS A 44 -3.14 6.31 -17.52
CA LYS A 44 -2.96 7.25 -16.41
C LYS A 44 -3.46 6.70 -15.07
N GLU A 45 -4.42 5.78 -15.11
CA GLU A 45 -5.02 5.10 -13.95
C GLU A 45 -4.26 3.83 -13.59
N LEU A 46 -3.43 3.33 -14.50
CA LEU A 46 -2.61 2.17 -14.25
C LEU A 46 -1.28 2.54 -13.58
N TYR A 47 -0.85 1.64 -12.70
CA TYR A 47 0.53 1.51 -12.28
C TYR A 47 1.13 0.29 -12.97
N ILE A 48 2.22 0.50 -13.69
CA ILE A 48 2.98 -0.59 -14.30
C ILE A 48 4.06 -1.02 -13.31
N GLY A 49 3.95 -2.29 -12.90
CA GLY A 49 4.91 -2.93 -12.01
C GLY A 49 6.32 -2.86 -12.57
N ARG A 50 7.29 -2.88 -11.67
CA ARG A 50 8.73 -2.82 -11.96
C ARG A 50 9.41 -4.03 -11.33
N LYS A 51 10.68 -4.27 -11.69
CA LYS A 51 11.48 -5.37 -11.14
C LYS A 51 10.76 -6.73 -11.29
N GLY A 52 10.49 -7.43 -10.18
CA GLY A 52 9.80 -8.72 -10.16
C GLY A 52 8.37 -8.68 -10.72
N HIS A 53 7.76 -7.50 -10.81
CA HIS A 53 6.42 -7.30 -11.37
C HIS A 53 6.45 -6.54 -12.70
N LYS A 54 7.58 -6.55 -13.42
CA LYS A 54 7.74 -5.78 -14.66
C LYS A 54 6.63 -6.14 -15.66
N GLY A 55 5.88 -5.13 -16.09
CA GLY A 55 4.81 -5.29 -17.08
C GLY A 55 3.44 -5.68 -16.51
N MET A 56 3.36 -6.09 -15.23
CA MET A 56 2.07 -6.28 -14.58
C MET A 56 1.35 -4.95 -14.39
N ARG A 57 0.03 -4.95 -14.59
CA ARG A 57 -0.84 -3.79 -14.47
C ARG A 57 -1.57 -3.83 -13.13
N PHE A 58 -1.56 -2.71 -12.43
CA PHE A 58 -2.25 -2.53 -11.17
C PHE A 58 -3.11 -1.27 -11.22
N ASP A 59 -4.24 -1.28 -10.50
CA ASP A 59 -5.06 -0.09 -10.30
C ASP A 59 -4.32 0.88 -9.36
N ARG A 60 -3.95 2.06 -9.87
CA ARG A 60 -3.18 3.06 -9.12
C ARG A 60 -3.97 3.63 -7.95
N ASP A 61 -5.27 3.86 -8.10
CA ASP A 61 -6.08 4.48 -7.06
C ASP A 61 -6.25 3.48 -5.89
N ALA A 62 -6.45 2.20 -6.19
CA ALA A 62 -6.45 1.14 -5.18
C ALA A 62 -5.08 1.03 -4.46
N LEU A 63 -3.97 1.06 -5.19
CA LEU A 63 -2.64 1.06 -4.57
C LEU A 63 -2.42 2.29 -3.66
N GLN A 64 -2.97 3.45 -4.01
CA GLN A 64 -2.86 4.66 -3.21
C GLN A 64 -3.65 4.54 -1.91
N LEU A 65 -4.85 3.96 -1.94
CA LEU A 65 -5.63 3.66 -0.75
C LEU A 65 -4.90 2.66 0.16
N VAL A 66 -4.29 1.62 -0.40
CA VAL A 66 -3.49 0.65 0.37
C VAL A 66 -2.27 1.34 0.99
N ALA A 67 -1.56 2.20 0.25
CA ALA A 67 -0.42 2.95 0.77
C ALA A 67 -0.81 3.90 1.92
N LEU A 68 -1.98 4.54 1.84
CA LEU A 68 -2.54 5.38 2.89
C LEU A 68 -2.85 4.56 4.15
N ASN A 69 -3.53 3.42 4.00
CA ASN A 69 -3.88 2.52 5.10
C ASN A 69 -2.65 1.93 5.81
N LEU A 70 -1.56 1.68 5.07
CA LEU A 70 -0.29 1.22 5.65
C LEU A 70 0.56 2.35 6.25
N GLY A 71 0.15 3.62 6.08
CA GLY A 71 0.89 4.79 6.56
C GLY A 71 2.13 5.15 5.72
N HIS A 72 2.21 4.69 4.47
CA HIS A 72 3.34 4.95 3.56
C HIS A 72 3.17 6.20 2.68
N SER A 73 1.95 6.73 2.60
CA SER A 73 1.64 7.94 1.87
C SER A 73 0.72 8.85 2.67
N LYS A 74 0.82 10.16 2.41
CA LYS A 74 -0.19 11.13 2.84
C LYS A 74 -1.26 11.22 1.77
N GLU A 75 -2.48 11.54 2.19
CA GLU A 75 -3.56 11.87 1.26
C GLU A 75 -3.12 13.07 0.41
N THR A 76 -2.99 12.86 -0.90
CA THR A 76 -2.53 13.89 -1.82
C THR A 76 -3.14 13.67 -3.20
N THR A 77 -3.64 14.76 -3.78
CA THR A 77 -4.19 14.80 -5.13
C THR A 77 -3.10 14.67 -6.19
N ASP A 78 -1.84 14.96 -5.83
CA ASP A 78 -0.70 14.89 -6.76
C ASP A 78 -0.21 13.44 -6.93
N ARG A 79 -0.59 12.83 -8.05
CA ARG A 79 -0.22 11.46 -8.43
C ARG A 79 1.29 11.21 -8.52
N LYS A 80 2.13 12.24 -8.67
CA LYS A 80 3.61 12.07 -8.71
C LYS A 80 4.20 11.84 -7.31
N LYS A 81 3.53 12.36 -6.27
CA LYS A 81 3.96 12.24 -4.87
C LYS A 81 3.44 10.96 -4.20
N GLN A 82 2.49 10.28 -4.83
CA GLN A 82 1.95 9.01 -4.40
C GLN A 82 3.01 7.91 -4.47
N ARG A 83 3.28 7.24 -3.34
CA ARG A 83 4.32 6.20 -3.22
C ARG A 83 3.80 4.79 -3.53
N VAL A 84 2.88 4.64 -4.49
CA VAL A 84 2.19 3.37 -4.81
C VAL A 84 3.12 2.18 -5.10
N GLY A 85 4.32 2.44 -5.64
CA GLY A 85 5.28 1.39 -5.93
C GLY A 85 5.86 0.68 -4.70
N ILE A 86 5.80 1.30 -3.51
CA ILE A 86 6.21 0.62 -2.28
C ILE A 86 5.26 -0.55 -1.98
N VAL A 87 3.97 -0.40 -2.33
CA VAL A 87 2.97 -1.41 -2.04
C VAL A 87 3.20 -2.63 -2.90
N VAL A 88 3.38 -2.41 -4.20
CA VAL A 88 3.67 -3.49 -5.14
C VAL A 88 4.94 -4.23 -4.76
N ASN A 89 6.07 -3.55 -4.57
CA ASN A 89 7.35 -4.25 -4.41
C ASN A 89 7.55 -4.94 -3.06
N HIS A 90 6.82 -4.53 -2.02
CA HIS A 90 7.00 -5.07 -0.67
C HIS A 90 5.82 -5.90 -0.17
N TYR A 91 4.64 -5.74 -0.77
CA TYR A 91 3.41 -6.33 -0.25
C TYR A 91 2.58 -7.16 -1.23
N LEU A 92 2.73 -6.98 -2.55
CA LEU A 92 2.00 -7.74 -3.57
C LEU A 92 2.95 -8.65 -4.37
#